data_AF-A0A971JTQ4-F1
#
_entry.id   AF-A0A971JTQ4-F1
#
_cell.length_a   1.000
_cell.length_b   1.000
_cell.length_c   1.000
_cell.angle_alpha   90.00
_cell.angle_beta   90.00
_cell.angle_gamma   90.00
#
_symmetry.space_group_name_H-M   'P 1'
#
loop_
_entity.id
_entity.type
_entity.pdbx_description
1 polymer ?
#
loop_
_entity_poly.entity_id
_entity_poly.type
_entity_poly.pdbx_seq_one_letter_code
_entity_poly.pdbx_strand_id
1 'polypeptide(L)'
;MEKSLRLSLIGRISLAIVCVTLLDACLDRHEQVVVTGQEDFREGDLVLRCGCGAESRLITESSNSSYSHIGILHYDSLASEWMVVHAVPGEAEGNHPEWVKLESLTAFFSYERAVRGAWMRVGCGDSIAEAAARYALTKVEQRVEFDSDYLLSDTTRLYCSELVWQAYLHQGLDVSGGKRHEVPSIISKERKCIFPCDIQESKLIQYFQPLKTKSQ
;
A
#
# COMPACT_ATOMS: atom_id res chain seq x y z
N MET A 1 -41.67 20.45 45.84
CA MET A 1 -42.32 20.45 44.51
C MET A 1 -41.31 20.93 43.49
N GLU A 2 -40.95 20.05 42.56
CA GLU A 2 -40.32 20.27 41.25
C GLU A 2 -39.05 21.14 41.13
N LYS A 3 -37.86 20.60 41.45
CA LYS A 3 -36.58 21.05 40.83
C LYS A 3 -35.52 19.93 40.68
N SER A 4 -35.90 18.67 40.44
CA SER A 4 -34.91 17.60 40.17
C SER A 4 -35.07 16.86 38.85
N LEU A 5 -35.89 17.35 37.91
CA LEU A 5 -36.18 16.62 36.67
C LEU A 5 -35.93 17.45 35.40
N ARG A 6 -34.79 18.15 35.31
CA ARG A 6 -34.34 18.80 34.06
C ARG A 6 -32.83 18.67 33.80
N LEU A 7 -32.23 17.57 34.24
CA LEU A 7 -30.90 17.13 33.80
C LEU A 7 -31.01 15.67 33.31
N SER A 8 -31.78 15.41 32.24
CA SER A 8 -31.92 14.02 31.75
C SER A 8 -32.05 13.83 30.24
N LEU A 9 -31.86 14.84 29.41
CA LEU A 9 -32.04 14.64 27.95
C LEU A 9 -30.86 15.14 27.11
N ILE A 10 -30.28 16.30 27.42
CA ILE A 10 -29.25 16.90 26.57
C ILE A 10 -27.92 16.12 26.62
N GLY A 11 -27.47 15.67 27.80
CA GLY A 11 -26.24 14.88 27.94
C GLY A 11 -26.33 13.43 27.43
N ARG A 12 -27.54 12.89 27.29
CA ARG A 12 -27.76 11.53 26.72
C ARG A 12 -27.88 11.56 25.19
N ILE A 13 -28.39 12.66 24.63
CA ILE A 13 -28.48 12.85 23.17
C ILE A 13 -27.08 13.07 22.59
N SER A 14 -26.19 13.83 23.25
CA SER A 14 -24.83 14.07 22.76
C SER A 14 -23.94 12.81 22.74
N LEU A 15 -24.08 11.92 23.74
CA LEU A 15 -23.31 10.67 23.79
C LEU A 15 -23.84 9.63 22.80
N ALA A 16 -25.15 9.62 22.54
CA ALA A 16 -25.76 8.73 21.55
C ALA A 16 -25.37 9.13 20.11
N ILE A 17 -25.26 10.42 19.79
CA ILE A 17 -24.83 10.87 18.45
C ILE A 17 -23.36 10.50 18.20
N VAL A 18 -22.49 10.65 19.21
CA VAL A 18 -21.07 10.21 19.11
C VAL A 18 -20.97 8.68 18.94
N CYS A 19 -21.81 7.90 19.63
CA CYS A 19 -21.85 6.44 19.44
C CYS A 19 -22.41 6.03 18.06
N VAL A 20 -23.40 6.74 17.51
CA VAL A 20 -23.94 6.44 16.17
C VAL A 20 -22.91 6.78 15.08
N THR A 21 -22.18 7.89 15.21
CA THR A 21 -21.08 8.22 14.27
C THR A 21 -19.86 7.29 14.39
N LEU A 22 -19.68 6.60 15.52
CA LEU A 22 -18.65 5.57 15.70
C LEU A 22 -19.12 4.18 15.22
N LEU A 23 -20.42 3.99 15.00
CA LEU A 23 -21.00 2.75 14.46
C LEU A 23 -21.11 2.75 12.93
N ASP A 24 -21.09 3.91 12.28
CA ASP A 24 -20.98 4.01 10.81
C ASP A 24 -19.56 3.68 10.29
N ALA A 25 -18.57 3.52 11.18
CA ALA A 25 -17.26 2.97 10.83
C ALA A 25 -17.28 1.45 10.62
N CYS A 26 -18.46 0.82 10.64
CA CYS A 26 -18.62 -0.62 10.57
C CYS A 26 -19.29 -1.00 9.23
N LEU A 27 -18.48 -1.61 8.35
CA LEU A 27 -18.85 -2.28 7.09
C LEU A 27 -19.19 -1.38 5.90
N ASP A 28 -18.26 -0.51 5.51
CA ASP A 28 -18.15 -0.19 4.09
C ASP A 28 -17.62 -1.46 3.39
N ARG A 29 -18.52 -2.37 2.99
CA ARG A 29 -18.16 -3.60 2.29
C ARG A 29 -17.76 -3.22 0.87
N HIS A 30 -16.49 -2.90 0.70
CA HIS A 30 -15.92 -2.68 -0.63
C HIS A 30 -15.91 -4.00 -1.42
N GLU A 31 -16.17 -3.87 -2.72
CA GLU A 31 -16.20 -5.00 -3.65
C GLU A 31 -14.84 -5.70 -3.71
N GLN A 32 -14.86 -7.04 -3.83
CA GLN A 32 -13.61 -7.80 -3.93
C GLN A 32 -12.90 -7.46 -5.24
N VAL A 33 -11.62 -7.08 -5.14
CA VAL A 33 -10.74 -6.91 -6.29
C VAL A 33 -10.47 -8.28 -6.92
N VAL A 34 -10.73 -8.40 -8.23
CA VAL A 34 -10.48 -9.61 -9.00
C VAL A 34 -9.22 -9.42 -9.83
N VAL A 35 -8.21 -10.23 -9.53
CA VAL A 35 -6.96 -10.24 -10.27
C VAL A 35 -7.15 -10.93 -11.61
N THR A 36 -6.98 -10.18 -12.70
CA THR A 36 -7.08 -10.63 -14.10
C THR A 36 -5.78 -10.35 -14.84
N GLY A 37 -5.44 -11.14 -15.86
CA GLY A 37 -4.21 -10.96 -16.65
C GLY A 37 -2.97 -11.57 -16.00
N GLN A 38 -3.13 -12.55 -15.10
CA GLN A 38 -2.02 -13.22 -14.42
C GLN A 38 -1.16 -14.03 -15.39
N GLU A 39 -1.74 -14.47 -16.51
CA GLU A 39 -1.06 -15.12 -17.63
C GLU A 39 -0.02 -14.23 -18.31
N ASP A 40 -0.17 -12.91 -18.20
CA ASP A 40 0.73 -11.93 -18.78
C ASP A 40 1.79 -11.43 -17.79
N PHE A 41 1.68 -11.77 -16.50
CA PHE A 41 2.58 -11.30 -15.45
C PHE A 41 4.02 -11.76 -15.71
N ARG A 42 4.96 -10.92 -15.25
CA ARG A 42 6.39 -11.17 -15.29
C ARG A 42 7.03 -10.80 -13.97
N GLU A 43 8.19 -11.39 -13.72
CA GLU A 43 9.07 -10.98 -12.63
C GLU A 43 9.29 -9.47 -12.67
N GLY A 44 9.17 -8.83 -11.50
CA GLY A 44 9.37 -7.39 -11.36
C GLY A 44 8.19 -6.51 -11.79
N ASP A 45 7.11 -7.06 -12.36
CA ASP A 45 5.87 -6.30 -12.53
C ASP A 45 5.40 -5.75 -11.17
N LEU A 46 4.73 -4.59 -11.20
CA LEU A 46 4.34 -3.88 -10.00
C LEU A 46 2.83 -3.98 -9.81
N VAL A 47 2.40 -4.25 -8.58
CA VAL A 47 0.98 -4.26 -8.21
C VAL A 47 0.66 -3.10 -7.29
N LEU A 48 -0.47 -2.46 -7.51
CA LEU A 48 -0.93 -1.32 -6.72
C LEU A 48 -2.30 -1.62 -6.10
N ARG A 49 -2.53 -1.14 -4.88
CA ARG A 49 -3.86 -1.15 -4.26
C ARG A 49 -4.20 0.20 -3.63
N CYS A 50 -5.50 0.47 -3.52
CA CYS A 50 -6.03 1.50 -2.62
C CYS A 50 -6.43 0.82 -1.31
N GLY A 51 -5.75 1.17 -0.21
CA GLY A 51 -6.03 0.64 1.12
C GLY A 51 -7.31 1.20 1.73
N CYS A 52 -7.83 0.52 2.76
CA CYS A 52 -9.06 0.91 3.46
C CYS A 52 -8.81 1.83 4.68
N GLY A 53 -7.56 2.00 5.10
CA GLY A 53 -7.18 2.73 6.33
C GLY A 53 -7.05 4.24 6.17
N ALA A 54 -6.98 4.95 7.31
CA ALA A 54 -6.82 6.41 7.34
C ALA A 54 -5.55 6.91 6.63
N GLU A 55 -4.44 6.16 6.74
CA GLU A 55 -3.19 6.45 6.04
C GLU A 55 -3.36 6.36 4.52
N SER A 56 -4.07 5.34 4.02
CA SER A 56 -4.40 5.22 2.59
C SER A 56 -5.18 6.42 2.08
N ARG A 57 -6.18 6.86 2.86
CA ARG A 57 -6.98 8.05 2.54
C ARG A 57 -6.13 9.31 2.49
N LEU A 58 -5.22 9.48 3.44
CA LEU A 58 -4.29 10.62 3.45
C LEU A 58 -3.38 10.64 2.21
N ILE A 59 -2.83 9.48 1.82
CA ILE A 59 -1.99 9.36 0.62
C ILE A 59 -2.80 9.68 -0.64
N THR A 60 -3.99 9.07 -0.80
CA THR A 60 -4.82 9.26 -2.00
C THR A 60 -5.37 10.67 -2.12
N GLU A 61 -5.83 11.30 -1.03
CA GLU A 61 -6.31 12.68 -1.03
C GLU A 61 -5.18 13.70 -1.27
N SER A 62 -4.00 13.50 -0.66
CA SER A 62 -2.87 14.43 -0.81
C SER A 62 -2.19 14.37 -2.18
N SER A 63 -2.23 13.21 -2.84
CA SER A 63 -1.61 13.00 -4.15
C SER A 63 -2.61 12.99 -5.32
N ASN A 64 -3.91 13.09 -5.03
CA ASN A 64 -4.98 12.86 -6.00
C ASN A 64 -4.82 11.53 -6.78
N SER A 65 -4.25 10.52 -6.12
CA SER A 65 -3.97 9.20 -6.67
C SER A 65 -5.10 8.21 -6.37
N SER A 66 -5.27 7.23 -7.25
CA SER A 66 -6.18 6.10 -7.01
C SER A 66 -5.57 4.97 -6.17
N TYR A 67 -4.28 5.05 -5.83
CA TYR A 67 -3.55 3.98 -5.15
C TYR A 67 -2.69 4.55 -4.03
N SER A 68 -2.67 3.82 -2.91
CA SER A 68 -1.95 4.17 -1.69
C SER A 68 -0.81 3.22 -1.37
N HIS A 69 -0.76 2.07 -2.03
CA HIS A 69 0.21 1.02 -1.75
C HIS A 69 0.73 0.38 -3.03
N ILE A 70 1.96 -0.11 -2.98
CA ILE A 70 2.63 -0.77 -4.10
C ILE A 70 3.45 -1.96 -3.61
N GLY A 71 3.55 -2.99 -4.44
CA GLY A 71 4.45 -4.14 -4.27
C GLY A 71 5.04 -4.57 -5.60
N ILE A 72 6.01 -5.48 -5.54
CA ILE A 72 6.69 -6.04 -6.71
C ILE A 72 6.41 -7.55 -6.79
N LEU A 73 6.10 -8.03 -7.99
CA LEU A 73 5.77 -9.42 -8.25
C LEU A 73 7.01 -10.29 -8.32
N HIS A 74 6.87 -11.47 -7.73
CA HIS A 74 7.81 -12.56 -7.76
C HIS A 74 7.06 -13.88 -8.02
N TYR A 75 7.59 -14.76 -8.87
CA TYR A 75 7.00 -16.07 -9.12
C TYR A 75 7.62 -17.13 -8.22
N ASP A 76 6.82 -17.68 -7.30
CA ASP A 76 7.24 -18.84 -6.51
C ASP A 76 7.08 -20.11 -7.33
N SER A 77 8.21 -20.63 -7.83
CA SER A 77 8.23 -21.87 -8.62
C SER A 77 7.83 -23.13 -7.85
N LEU A 78 7.97 -23.16 -6.51
CA LEU A 78 7.60 -24.32 -5.69
C LEU A 78 6.10 -24.40 -5.49
N ALA A 79 5.48 -23.25 -5.22
CA ALA A 79 4.03 -23.13 -5.08
C ALA A 79 3.30 -22.93 -6.43
N SER A 80 4.05 -22.65 -7.50
CA SER A 80 3.54 -22.33 -8.85
C SER A 80 2.58 -21.13 -8.84
N GLU A 81 2.89 -20.11 -8.04
CA GLU A 81 2.02 -18.95 -7.84
C GLU A 81 2.77 -17.61 -7.87
N TRP A 82 2.05 -16.56 -8.26
CA TRP A 82 2.55 -15.19 -8.17
C TRP A 82 2.38 -14.65 -6.75
N MET A 83 3.49 -14.17 -6.21
CA MET A 83 3.60 -13.57 -4.90
C MET A 83 3.95 -12.09 -5.02
N VAL A 84 3.60 -11.33 -3.98
CA VAL A 84 3.86 -9.90 -3.88
C VAL A 84 4.84 -9.66 -2.75
N VAL A 85 5.99 -9.07 -3.08
CA VAL A 85 6.91 -8.53 -2.09
C VAL A 85 6.54 -7.07 -1.81
N HIS A 86 6.28 -6.74 -0.55
CA HIS A 86 5.85 -5.40 -0.15
C HIS A 86 6.17 -5.11 1.32
N ALA A 87 6.42 -3.84 1.65
CA ALA A 87 6.53 -3.35 3.02
C ALA A 87 5.16 -2.80 3.46
N VAL A 88 4.65 -3.18 4.64
CA VAL A 88 3.28 -2.83 5.05
C VAL A 88 3.23 -2.29 6.48
N PRO A 89 2.55 -1.15 6.71
CA PRO A 89 2.25 -0.67 8.06
C PRO A 89 1.02 -1.37 8.65
N GLY A 90 0.96 -1.48 9.97
CA GLY A 90 -0.23 -1.79 10.77
C GLY A 90 -0.80 -3.20 10.67
N GLU A 91 -0.16 -4.12 9.95
CA GLU A 91 -0.66 -5.48 9.69
C GLU A 91 0.17 -6.57 10.40
N ALA A 92 0.90 -6.24 11.47
CA ALA A 92 1.54 -7.22 12.32
C ALA A 92 0.54 -7.76 13.36
N GLU A 93 0.50 -9.08 13.55
CA GLU A 93 -0.27 -9.67 14.65
C GLU A 93 0.50 -9.48 15.97
N GLY A 94 -0.09 -8.82 16.97
CA GLY A 94 0.54 -8.60 18.27
C GLY A 94 1.64 -7.52 18.28
N ASN A 95 2.62 -7.63 19.17
CA ASN A 95 3.73 -6.66 19.32
C ASN A 95 4.94 -7.00 18.41
N HIS A 96 4.72 -7.70 17.31
CA HIS A 96 5.81 -8.01 16.38
C HIS A 96 6.14 -6.80 15.50
N PRO A 97 7.41 -6.58 15.14
CA PRO A 97 7.76 -5.54 14.19
C PRO A 97 7.01 -5.73 12.88
N GLU A 98 6.75 -4.64 12.17
CA GLU A 98 6.23 -4.67 10.81
C GLU A 98 7.41 -4.88 9.88
N TRP A 99 7.36 -5.90 9.02
CA TRP A 99 8.49 -6.26 8.16
C TRP A 99 8.06 -6.22 6.69
N VAL A 100 9.04 -6.23 5.80
CA VAL A 100 8.81 -6.58 4.39
C VAL A 100 8.29 -8.02 4.31
N LYS A 101 7.15 -8.22 3.66
CA LYS A 101 6.45 -9.51 3.54
C LYS A 101 6.50 -10.05 2.11
N LEU A 102 6.31 -11.36 2.01
CA LEU A 102 5.96 -12.06 0.78
C LEU A 102 4.54 -12.60 0.97
N GLU A 103 3.56 -12.07 0.23
CA GLU A 103 2.15 -12.46 0.35
C GLU A 103 1.58 -12.91 -1.00
N SER A 104 0.58 -13.79 -0.98
CA SER A 104 -0.14 -14.13 -2.21
C SER A 104 -0.95 -12.93 -2.73
N LEU A 105 -1.25 -12.93 -4.03
CA LEU A 105 -2.15 -11.94 -4.63
C LEU A 105 -3.50 -11.83 -3.92
N THR A 106 -4.05 -12.96 -3.46
CA THR A 106 -5.32 -13.01 -2.72
C THR A 106 -5.24 -12.28 -1.38
N ALA A 107 -4.12 -12.42 -0.65
CA ALA A 107 -3.90 -11.70 0.60
C ALA A 107 -3.64 -10.21 0.36
N PHE A 108 -2.84 -9.88 -0.66
CA PHE A 108 -2.55 -8.50 -1.04
C PHE A 108 -3.83 -7.73 -1.46
N PHE A 109 -4.73 -8.38 -2.20
CA PHE A 109 -5.98 -7.80 -2.69
C PHE A 109 -7.22 -8.22 -1.89
N SER A 110 -7.05 -8.63 -0.63
CA SER A 110 -8.19 -9.03 0.20
C SER A 110 -9.17 -7.87 0.40
N TYR A 111 -10.46 -8.18 0.57
CA TYR A 111 -11.52 -7.16 0.69
C TYR A 111 -11.31 -6.22 1.89
N GLU A 112 -10.59 -6.67 2.92
CA GLU A 112 -10.26 -5.86 4.10
C GLU A 112 -9.15 -4.85 3.82
N ARG A 113 -8.33 -5.12 2.80
CA ARG A 113 -7.11 -4.37 2.51
C ARG A 113 -7.13 -3.60 1.19
N ALA A 114 -8.03 -3.90 0.27
CA ALA A 114 -8.05 -3.32 -1.06
C ALA A 114 -9.45 -2.94 -1.53
N VAL A 115 -9.66 -1.64 -1.76
CA VAL A 115 -10.87 -1.09 -2.41
C VAL A 115 -10.73 -1.12 -3.94
N ARG A 116 -9.50 -0.97 -4.43
CA ARG A 116 -9.14 -0.95 -5.85
C ARG A 116 -7.78 -1.59 -6.04
N GLY A 117 -7.53 -2.13 -7.24
CA GLY A 117 -6.25 -2.71 -7.61
C GLY A 117 -5.83 -2.36 -9.03
N ALA A 118 -4.54 -2.47 -9.31
CA ALA A 118 -3.95 -2.42 -10.63
C ALA A 118 -2.64 -3.22 -10.65
N TRP A 119 -2.17 -3.52 -11.86
CA TRP A 119 -0.79 -3.91 -12.08
C TRP A 119 -0.18 -3.11 -13.22
N MET A 120 1.14 -3.01 -13.25
CA MET A 120 1.88 -2.24 -14.24
C MET A 120 3.24 -2.85 -14.52
N ARG A 121 3.79 -2.53 -15.70
CA ARG A 121 5.11 -3.00 -16.14
C ARG A 121 6.08 -1.84 -16.30
N VAL A 122 7.26 -2.00 -15.70
CA VAL A 122 8.40 -1.12 -15.93
C VAL A 122 9.05 -1.49 -17.26
N GLY A 123 9.25 -0.49 -18.11
CA GLY A 123 9.89 -0.58 -19.41
C GLY A 123 11.39 -0.78 -19.32
N CYS A 124 11.79 -1.98 -18.92
CA CYS A 124 13.18 -2.41 -18.81
C CYS A 124 13.34 -3.83 -19.37
N GLY A 125 14.58 -4.31 -19.47
CA GLY A 125 14.84 -5.69 -19.86
C GLY A 125 14.43 -6.67 -18.77
N ASP A 126 13.99 -7.87 -19.15
CA ASP A 126 13.52 -8.90 -18.20
C ASP A 126 14.56 -9.21 -17.10
N SER A 127 15.86 -9.19 -17.43
CA SER A 127 16.94 -9.40 -16.45
C SER A 127 17.02 -8.32 -15.36
N ILE A 128 16.67 -7.07 -15.70
CA ILE A 128 16.62 -5.96 -14.74
C ILE A 128 15.41 -6.14 -13.82
N ALA A 129 14.25 -6.47 -14.38
CA ALA A 129 13.02 -6.69 -13.63
C ALA A 129 13.16 -7.87 -12.66
N GLU A 130 13.74 -8.98 -13.13
CA GLU A 130 14.03 -10.16 -12.29
C GLU A 130 15.04 -9.83 -11.18
N ALA A 131 16.10 -9.08 -11.48
CA ALA A 131 17.07 -8.66 -10.47
C ALA A 131 16.46 -7.71 -9.43
N ALA A 132 15.52 -6.84 -9.83
CA ALA A 132 14.78 -5.99 -8.91
C ALA A 132 13.86 -6.81 -7.99
N ALA A 133 13.08 -7.75 -8.54
CA ALA A 133 12.24 -8.65 -7.74
C ALA A 133 13.07 -9.46 -6.74
N ARG A 134 14.21 -10.01 -7.19
CA ARG A 134 15.15 -10.74 -6.33
C ARG A 134 15.73 -9.85 -5.23
N TYR A 135 16.10 -8.61 -5.54
CA TYR A 135 16.55 -7.65 -4.53
C TYR A 135 15.48 -7.44 -3.46
N ALA A 136 14.22 -7.21 -3.86
CA ALA A 136 13.13 -7.04 -2.92
C ALA A 136 12.93 -8.30 -2.06
N LEU A 137 13.03 -9.49 -2.64
CA LEU A 137 12.94 -10.76 -1.91
C LEU A 137 14.02 -10.89 -0.81
N THR A 138 15.25 -10.42 -1.07
CA THR A 138 16.29 -10.41 -0.03
C THR A 138 15.90 -9.57 1.20
N LYS A 139 15.02 -8.59 1.05
CA LYS A 139 14.53 -7.75 2.17
C LYS A 139 13.55 -8.51 3.07
N VAL A 140 12.83 -9.48 2.52
CA VAL A 140 12.03 -10.44 3.29
C VAL A 140 12.96 -11.33 4.13
N GLU A 141 14.00 -11.89 3.49
CA GLU A 141 14.97 -12.78 4.14
C GLU A 141 15.75 -12.09 5.26
N GLN A 142 16.16 -10.83 5.01
CA GLN A 142 16.84 -9.97 5.98
C GLN A 142 15.92 -9.51 7.11
N ARG A 143 14.60 -9.68 6.94
CA ARG A 143 13.58 -9.11 7.82
C ARG A 143 13.84 -7.61 7.96
N VAL A 144 13.70 -6.86 6.88
CA VAL A 144 13.77 -5.39 6.95
C VAL A 144 12.47 -4.87 7.57
N GLU A 145 12.59 -3.96 8.53
CA GLU A 145 11.45 -3.34 9.21
C GLU A 145 10.77 -2.29 8.31
N PHE A 146 9.49 -2.06 8.55
CA PHE A 146 8.74 -0.97 7.95
C PHE A 146 9.24 0.37 8.47
N ASP A 147 9.37 1.34 7.55
CA ASP A 147 9.72 2.71 7.90
C ASP A 147 8.48 3.55 8.22
N SER A 148 8.15 3.66 9.51
CA SER A 148 7.05 4.50 9.99
C SER A 148 7.34 6.02 9.91
N ASP A 149 8.58 6.43 9.67
CA ASP A 149 8.97 7.85 9.61
C ASP A 149 9.09 8.38 8.16
N TYR A 150 8.95 7.50 7.15
CA TYR A 150 9.05 7.81 5.73
C TYR A 150 10.32 8.62 5.38
N LEU A 151 11.48 8.12 5.83
CA LEU A 151 12.82 8.68 5.73
C LEU A 151 13.63 8.00 4.62
N LEU A 152 13.69 8.64 3.45
CA LEU A 152 14.50 8.16 2.33
C LEU A 152 16.01 8.10 2.58
N SER A 153 16.51 8.82 3.59
CA SER A 153 17.93 8.78 3.96
C SER A 153 18.30 7.57 4.81
N ASP A 154 17.33 6.91 5.44
CA ASP A 154 17.53 5.71 6.25
C ASP A 154 17.12 4.46 5.47
N THR A 155 18.10 3.81 4.85
CA THR A 155 17.84 2.60 4.06
C THR A 155 17.78 1.32 4.89
N THR A 156 17.80 1.41 6.24
CA THR A 156 17.73 0.24 7.13
C THR A 156 16.29 -0.23 7.37
N ARG A 157 15.33 0.65 7.10
CA ARG A 157 13.89 0.40 7.11
C ARG A 157 13.32 0.85 5.77
N LEU A 158 12.19 0.28 5.37
CA LEU A 158 11.60 0.59 4.06
C LEU A 158 10.09 0.72 4.15
N TYR A 159 9.53 1.75 3.52
CA TYR A 159 8.11 1.79 3.20
C TYR A 159 7.83 1.28 1.77
N CYS A 160 6.56 1.11 1.40
CA CYS A 160 6.17 0.30 0.24
C CYS A 160 6.77 0.76 -1.10
N SER A 161 6.67 2.05 -1.42
CA SER A 161 7.23 2.63 -2.65
C SER A 161 8.73 2.81 -2.58
N GLU A 162 9.32 2.97 -1.40
CA GLU A 162 10.78 2.99 -1.24
C GLU A 162 11.39 1.63 -1.54
N LEU A 163 10.79 0.54 -1.06
CA LEU A 163 11.22 -0.83 -1.38
C LEU A 163 11.29 -1.05 -2.90
N VAL A 164 10.23 -0.68 -3.62
CA VAL A 164 10.17 -0.80 -5.09
C VAL A 164 11.19 0.11 -5.76
N TRP A 165 11.32 1.36 -5.29
CA TRP A 165 12.28 2.32 -5.82
C TRP A 165 13.72 1.82 -5.65
N GLN A 166 14.10 1.37 -4.45
CA GLN A 166 15.43 0.83 -4.19
C GLN A 166 15.71 -0.44 -4.99
N ALA A 167 14.71 -1.32 -5.15
CA ALA A 167 14.84 -2.55 -5.92
C ALA A 167 15.30 -2.28 -7.36
N TYR A 168 14.67 -1.33 -8.03
CA TYR A 168 15.04 -0.93 -9.38
C TYR A 168 16.27 -0.01 -9.44
N LEU A 169 16.42 0.90 -8.46
CA LEU A 169 17.56 1.80 -8.40
C LEU A 169 18.88 1.03 -8.22
N HIS A 170 18.86 -0.05 -7.44
CA HIS A 170 20.00 -0.96 -7.30
C HIS A 170 20.42 -1.59 -8.64
N GLN A 171 19.50 -1.70 -9.60
CA GLN A 171 19.78 -2.15 -10.97
C GLN A 171 20.08 -0.99 -11.94
N GLY A 172 20.26 0.23 -11.42
CA GLY A 172 20.56 1.43 -12.20
C GLY A 172 19.35 2.15 -12.79
N LEU A 173 18.13 1.83 -12.36
CA LEU A 173 16.90 2.41 -12.90
C LEU A 173 16.11 3.16 -11.83
N ASP A 174 16.04 4.49 -11.92
CA ASP A 174 15.18 5.30 -11.06
C ASP A 174 13.73 5.29 -11.57
N VAL A 175 12.94 4.33 -11.09
CA VAL A 175 11.52 4.19 -11.45
C VAL A 175 10.63 5.35 -10.99
N SER A 176 11.08 6.18 -10.03
CA SER A 176 10.38 7.39 -9.61
C SER A 176 10.62 8.58 -10.55
N GLY A 177 11.61 8.49 -11.45
CA GLY A 177 12.02 9.59 -12.31
C GLY A 177 12.43 10.85 -11.54
N GLY A 178 13.00 10.69 -10.34
CA GLY A 178 13.39 11.77 -9.43
C GLY A 178 12.24 12.48 -8.70
N LYS A 179 10.98 12.06 -8.88
CA LYS A 179 9.82 12.70 -8.21
C LYS A 179 9.86 12.49 -6.70
N ARG A 180 9.52 13.54 -5.93
CA ARG A 180 9.35 13.48 -4.47
C ARG A 180 8.13 14.31 -4.11
N HIS A 181 7.14 13.69 -3.47
CA HIS A 181 5.99 14.40 -2.94
C HIS A 181 6.37 15.17 -1.69
N GLU A 182 5.96 16.43 -1.62
CA GLU A 182 6.04 17.21 -0.40
C GLU A 182 4.90 16.82 0.53
N VAL A 183 5.24 16.42 1.74
CA VAL A 183 4.26 16.01 2.76
C VAL A 183 4.45 16.79 4.05
N PRO A 184 3.39 16.99 4.85
CA PRO A 184 3.52 17.51 6.20
C PRO A 184 4.49 16.69 7.05
N SER A 185 5.15 17.34 8.01
CA SER A 185 6.14 16.70 8.89
C SER A 185 5.56 15.61 9.81
N ILE A 186 4.23 15.54 9.93
CA ILE A 186 3.53 14.46 10.64
C ILE A 186 3.48 13.15 9.84
N ILE A 187 3.71 13.22 8.52
CA ILE A 187 3.77 12.06 7.61
C ILE A 187 5.22 11.62 7.40
N SER A 188 6.11 12.57 7.05
CA SER A 188 7.54 12.29 6.88
C SER A 188 8.36 13.35 7.59
N LYS A 189 9.35 12.93 8.38
CA LYS A 189 10.29 13.85 9.06
C LYS A 189 11.09 14.71 8.07
N GLU A 190 11.39 14.18 6.89
CA GLU A 190 12.07 14.90 5.81
C GLU A 190 11.14 15.77 4.96
N ARG A 191 9.83 15.71 5.23
CA ARG A 191 8.77 16.37 4.45
C ARG A 191 8.75 15.97 2.97
N LYS A 192 9.43 14.87 2.64
CA LYS A 192 9.54 14.33 1.29
C LYS A 192 9.43 12.82 1.33
N CYS A 193 8.64 12.27 0.43
CA CYS A 193 8.53 10.83 0.25
C CYS A 193 8.30 10.52 -1.23
N ILE A 194 8.37 9.24 -1.58
CA ILE A 194 7.96 8.71 -2.88
C ILE A 194 6.60 8.08 -2.67
N PHE A 195 5.56 8.55 -3.35
CA PHE A 195 4.27 7.89 -3.34
C PHE A 195 4.13 6.86 -4.46
N PRO A 196 3.21 5.90 -4.36
CA PRO A 196 2.95 4.96 -5.45
C PRO A 196 2.65 5.63 -6.79
N CYS A 197 1.98 6.79 -6.80
CA CYS A 197 1.71 7.55 -8.03
C CYS A 197 2.98 8.09 -8.69
N ASP A 198 4.04 8.39 -7.93
CA ASP A 198 5.30 8.87 -8.49
C ASP A 198 5.91 7.84 -9.43
N ILE A 199 5.79 6.56 -9.05
CA ILE A 199 6.24 5.42 -9.86
C ILE A 199 5.23 5.13 -10.97
N GLN A 200 3.92 5.11 -10.66
CA GLN A 200 2.86 4.82 -11.63
C GLN A 200 2.85 5.77 -12.84
N GLU A 201 3.09 7.05 -12.60
CA GLU A 201 3.08 8.10 -13.64
C GLU A 201 4.46 8.31 -14.27
N SER A 202 5.44 7.49 -13.91
CA SER A 202 6.77 7.55 -14.51
C SER A 202 6.71 7.24 -16.00
N LYS A 203 7.53 7.94 -16.80
CA LYS A 203 7.68 7.67 -18.23
C LYS A 203 8.23 6.28 -18.53
N LEU A 204 8.77 5.61 -17.51
CA LEU A 204 9.26 4.25 -17.61
C LEU A 204 8.14 3.21 -17.58
N ILE A 205 6.92 3.56 -17.17
CA ILE A 205 5.81 2.60 -17.18
C ILE A 205 5.32 2.41 -18.62
N GLN A 206 5.42 1.17 -19.12
CA GLN A 206 5.02 0.80 -20.50
C GLN A 206 3.63 0.18 -20.58
N TYR A 207 3.13 -0.33 -19.47
CA TYR A 207 1.84 -0.97 -19.40
C TYR A 207 1.21 -0.71 -18.03
N PHE A 208 -0.08 -0.45 -18.01
CA PHE A 208 -0.85 -0.22 -16.79
C PHE A 208 -2.26 -0.77 -16.98
N GLN A 209 -2.72 -1.60 -16.03
CA GLN A 209 -4.00 -2.27 -16.09
C GLN A 209 -4.70 -2.21 -14.74
N PRO A 210 -5.78 -1.41 -14.64
CA PRO A 210 -6.72 -1.50 -13.53
C PRO A 210 -7.34 -2.90 -13.43
N LEU A 211 -7.45 -3.39 -12.20
CA LEU A 211 -8.17 -4.62 -11.89
C LEU A 211 -9.66 -4.35 -11.76
N LYS A 212 -10.48 -5.35 -12.08
CA LYS A 212 -11.94 -5.27 -11.94
C LYS A 212 -12.34 -5.48 -10.49
N THR A 213 -13.46 -4.90 -10.10
CA THR A 213 -14.15 -5.23 -8.86
C THR A 213 -15.37 -6.08 -9.18
N LYS A 214 -15.70 -7.05 -8.33
CA LYS A 214 -16.96 -7.80 -8.44
C LYS A 214 -18.03 -7.09 -7.63
N SER A 215 -19.01 -6.51 -8.32
CA SER A 215 -20.30 -6.15 -7.72
C SER A 215 -20.98 -7.42 -7.20
N GLN A 216 -21.37 -7.41 -5.92
CA GLN A 216 -22.14 -8.50 -5.31
C GLN A 216 -23.49 -8.68 -5.99
#